data_AF-A0A1M7QFH7-F1
#
_entry.id   AF-A0A1M7QFH7-F1
#
_cell.length_a   1.000
_cell.length_b   1.000
_cell.length_c   1.000
_cell.angle_alpha   90.00
_cell.angle_beta   90.00
_cell.angle_gamma   90.00
#
_symmetry.space_group_name_H-M   'P 1'
#
loop_
_entity.id
_entity.type
_entity.pdbx_description
1 polymer ?
#
loop_
_entity_poly.entity_id
_entity_poly.type
_entity_poly.pdbx_seq_one_letter_code
_entity_poly.pdbx_strand_id
1 'polypeptide(L)'
;MRKIEQKNKAVYMCAFFVISAFISSCSQKSKLQKSKPQKVENTLYSYQEIKMAWKTKDSITVARWIDALDDTLVSNNDYYSRLAWLGSISKFYYGNMEIEDRVFKNYSSERKILVRKNTAAVYKLYKASSLFMKNVDLDVAFSIQENYWNDSSLFTSWQLSKIKFAIDSIAKISHEDGSEN
;
A
#
# COMPACT_ATOMS: atom_id res chain seq x y z
N MET A 1 -12.92 -33.61 28.07
CA MET A 1 -12.82 -33.99 26.64
C MET A 1 -11.99 -32.92 25.95
N ARG A 2 -10.68 -33.14 25.67
CA ARG A 2 -10.13 -33.72 24.41
C ARG A 2 -10.71 -32.97 23.18
N LYS A 3 -9.98 -32.29 22.30
CA LYS A 3 -8.63 -32.46 21.70
C LYS A 3 -8.26 -31.12 21.01
N ILE A 4 -7.04 -30.56 21.15
CA ILE A 4 -5.79 -30.84 20.40
C ILE A 4 -5.76 -30.19 19.00
N GLU A 5 -4.81 -29.24 18.86
CA GLU A 5 -3.95 -28.94 17.69
C GLU A 5 -4.61 -28.45 16.37
N GLN A 6 -3.97 -27.66 15.51
CA GLN A 6 -2.56 -27.73 15.11
C GLN A 6 -2.12 -26.44 14.39
N LYS A 7 -0.83 -26.16 14.53
CA LYS A 7 -0.03 -25.20 13.77
C LYS A 7 -0.15 -25.47 12.27
N ASN A 8 -0.07 -24.44 11.44
CA ASN A 8 0.54 -24.57 10.10
C ASN A 8 1.31 -23.29 9.73
N LYS A 9 2.64 -23.43 9.81
CA LYS A 9 3.62 -22.61 9.11
C LYS A 9 3.72 -23.13 7.67
N ALA A 10 3.72 -22.24 6.69
CA ALA A 10 4.24 -22.44 5.33
C ALA A 10 4.53 -21.01 4.80
N VAL A 11 5.76 -20.52 4.67
CA VAL A 11 6.84 -20.90 3.74
C VAL A 11 6.30 -21.26 2.37
N TYR A 12 6.42 -20.38 1.37
CA TYR A 12 6.82 -20.75 0.00
C TYR A 12 7.42 -19.55 -0.77
N MET A 13 8.58 -19.84 -1.38
CA MET A 13 9.39 -19.00 -2.26
C MET A 13 8.93 -19.04 -3.73
N CYS A 14 9.37 -18.01 -4.47
CA CYS A 14 9.83 -18.00 -5.88
C CYS A 14 8.94 -18.49 -7.03
N ALA A 15 8.72 -17.61 -8.02
CA ALA A 15 9.11 -17.86 -9.42
C ALA A 15 9.19 -16.55 -10.24
N PHE A 16 10.35 -16.37 -10.90
CA PHE A 16 10.67 -15.39 -11.94
C PHE A 16 10.51 -16.05 -13.34
N PHE A 17 10.61 -15.23 -14.41
CA PHE A 17 10.86 -15.56 -15.84
C PHE A 17 9.62 -15.95 -16.70
N VAL A 18 9.47 -15.61 -18.00
CA VAL A 18 10.30 -14.99 -19.07
C VAL A 18 9.34 -14.26 -20.06
N ILE A 19 9.82 -13.16 -20.64
CA ILE A 19 9.27 -12.47 -21.83
C ILE A 19 9.72 -13.19 -23.10
N SER A 20 8.84 -13.40 -24.09
CA SER A 20 9.25 -13.56 -25.49
C SER A 20 8.18 -13.07 -26.45
N ALA A 21 8.57 -12.12 -27.28
CA ALA A 21 7.82 -11.54 -28.38
C ALA A 21 7.79 -12.48 -29.59
N PHE A 22 6.82 -12.29 -30.52
CA PHE A 22 7.14 -12.13 -31.95
C PHE A 22 5.96 -11.56 -32.74
N ILE A 23 6.31 -10.69 -33.69
CA ILE A 23 5.51 -9.88 -34.60
C ILE A 23 5.09 -10.72 -35.82
N SER A 24 3.88 -10.54 -36.38
CA SER A 24 3.72 -10.48 -37.84
C SER A 24 2.35 -9.99 -38.35
N SER A 25 2.46 -8.97 -39.19
CA SER A 25 1.70 -8.70 -40.43
C SER A 25 0.33 -7.99 -40.42
N CYS A 26 0.35 -6.90 -41.19
CA CYS A 26 -0.70 -5.99 -41.61
C CYS A 26 -1.87 -6.65 -42.35
N SER A 27 -3.08 -6.10 -42.16
CA SER A 27 -4.04 -5.88 -43.25
C SER A 27 -5.08 -4.84 -42.85
N GLN A 28 -5.03 -3.67 -43.47
CA GLN A 28 -6.04 -2.62 -43.35
C GLN A 28 -7.36 -3.05 -44.00
N LYS A 29 -8.45 -3.01 -43.23
CA LYS A 29 -9.82 -2.81 -43.75
C LYS A 29 -10.51 -1.79 -42.85
N SER A 30 -10.75 -0.61 -43.40
CA SER A 30 -11.50 0.46 -42.77
C SER A 30 -12.96 0.03 -42.57
N LYS A 31 -13.33 -0.21 -41.32
CA LYS A 31 -14.72 -0.21 -40.88
C LYS A 31 -14.88 0.94 -39.90
N LEU A 32 -15.79 1.85 -40.23
CA LEU A 32 -16.25 2.92 -39.36
C LEU A 32 -16.97 2.26 -38.16
N GLN A 33 -16.20 1.87 -37.15
CA GLN A 33 -16.73 1.48 -35.85
C GLN A 33 -16.84 2.75 -35.01
N LYS A 34 -18.05 3.05 -34.54
CA LYS A 34 -18.28 3.98 -33.44
C LYS A 34 -17.42 3.52 -32.27
N SER A 35 -16.30 4.18 -32.04
CA SER A 35 -15.44 3.90 -30.90
C SER A 35 -16.23 4.23 -29.64
N LYS A 36 -16.47 3.21 -28.81
CA LYS A 36 -16.73 3.44 -27.38
C LYS A 36 -15.58 4.33 -26.88
N PRO A 37 -15.84 5.32 -26.00
CA PRO A 37 -14.77 6.10 -25.40
C PRO A 37 -13.79 5.10 -24.78
N GLN A 38 -12.61 5.05 -25.37
CA GLN A 38 -11.51 4.23 -24.93
C GLN A 38 -11.18 4.75 -23.54
N LYS A 39 -11.46 3.93 -22.52
CA LYS A 39 -11.10 4.21 -21.14
C LYS A 39 -9.58 4.39 -21.17
N VAL A 40 -9.11 5.63 -21.09
CA VAL A 40 -7.68 5.92 -20.98
C VAL A 40 -7.27 5.31 -19.65
N GLU A 41 -6.73 4.10 -19.71
CA GLU A 41 -6.05 3.47 -18.59
C GLU A 41 -4.78 4.29 -18.37
N ASN A 42 -4.93 5.35 -17.59
CA ASN A 42 -3.84 6.21 -17.22
C ASN A 42 -2.99 5.40 -16.24
N THR A 43 -2.01 4.65 -16.75
CA THR A 43 -1.05 3.87 -15.95
C THR A 43 -0.06 4.81 -15.27
N LEU A 44 -0.57 5.77 -14.48
CA LEU A 44 0.20 6.78 -13.76
C LEU A 44 1.02 6.19 -12.60
N TYR A 45 0.76 4.93 -12.25
CA TYR A 45 1.35 4.23 -11.12
C TYR A 45 1.74 2.81 -11.52
N SER A 46 3.03 2.48 -11.46
CA SER A 46 3.54 1.12 -11.67
C SER A 46 4.45 0.66 -10.55
N TYR A 47 4.50 -0.64 -10.26
CA TYR A 47 5.38 -1.18 -9.23
C TYR A 47 6.87 -0.84 -9.47
N GLN A 48 7.31 -0.82 -10.74
CA GLN A 48 8.72 -0.54 -11.06
C GLN A 48 9.09 0.91 -10.75
N GLU A 49 8.19 1.85 -10.99
CA GLU A 49 8.40 3.27 -10.69
C GLU A 49 8.62 3.48 -9.18
N ILE A 50 7.72 2.97 -8.34
CA ILE A 50 7.82 3.17 -6.89
C ILE A 50 8.99 2.42 -6.27
N LYS A 51 9.31 1.23 -6.81
CA LYS A 51 10.48 0.45 -6.41
C LYS A 51 11.77 1.18 -6.74
N MET A 52 11.87 1.76 -7.94
CA MET A 52 13.05 2.53 -8.35
C MET A 52 13.17 3.80 -7.50
N ALA A 53 12.09 4.55 -7.33
CA ALA A 53 12.07 5.76 -6.51
C ALA A 53 12.53 5.49 -5.07
N TRP A 54 12.10 4.38 -4.46
CA TRP A 54 12.58 3.97 -3.14
C TRP A 54 14.09 3.67 -3.14
N LYS A 55 14.56 2.89 -4.13
CA LYS A 55 15.97 2.53 -4.28
C LYS A 55 16.87 3.74 -4.47
N THR A 56 16.44 4.72 -5.26
CA THR A 56 17.19 5.95 -5.56
C THR A 56 16.94 7.08 -4.57
N LYS A 57 16.16 6.82 -3.50
CA LYS A 57 15.77 7.81 -2.49
C LYS A 57 15.06 9.05 -3.08
N ASP A 58 14.32 8.87 -4.17
CA ASP A 58 13.44 9.89 -4.74
C ASP A 58 12.18 10.07 -3.86
N SER A 59 12.31 10.95 -2.88
CA SER A 59 11.24 11.26 -1.91
C SER A 59 10.04 11.95 -2.55
N ILE A 60 10.23 12.67 -3.67
CA ILE A 60 9.16 13.41 -4.35
C ILE A 60 8.19 12.42 -5.00
N THR A 61 8.73 11.42 -5.72
CA THR A 61 7.89 10.39 -6.34
C THR A 61 7.17 9.55 -5.29
N VAL A 62 7.85 9.13 -4.23
CA VAL A 62 7.21 8.35 -3.15
C VAL A 62 6.13 9.18 -2.43
N ALA A 63 6.37 10.46 -2.19
CA ALA A 63 5.39 11.36 -1.61
C ALA A 63 4.13 11.50 -2.47
N ARG A 64 4.30 11.69 -3.79
CA ARG A 64 3.18 11.72 -4.75
C ARG A 64 2.36 10.42 -4.73
N TRP A 65 3.03 9.28 -4.58
CA TRP A 65 2.36 7.98 -4.45
C TRP A 65 1.50 7.89 -3.19
N ILE A 66 2.01 8.37 -2.05
CA ILE A 66 1.25 8.44 -0.80
C ILE A 66 0.05 9.40 -0.93
N ASP A 67 0.25 10.57 -1.52
CA ASP A 67 -0.82 11.57 -1.68
C ASP A 67 -1.98 11.06 -2.55
N ALA A 68 -1.68 10.19 -3.51
CA ALA A 68 -2.67 9.57 -4.38
C ALA A 68 -3.50 8.47 -3.71
N LEU A 69 -3.18 8.05 -2.49
CA LEU A 69 -4.04 7.11 -1.73
C LEU A 69 -5.38 7.74 -1.33
N ASP A 70 -5.44 9.08 -1.26
CA ASP A 70 -6.66 9.83 -0.95
C ASP A 70 -7.57 10.01 -2.18
N ASP A 71 -7.11 9.60 -3.37
CA ASP A 71 -7.93 9.63 -4.57
C ASP A 71 -9.04 8.58 -4.46
N THR A 72 -10.29 9.05 -4.39
CA THR A 72 -11.47 8.19 -4.29
C THR A 72 -11.97 7.69 -5.65
N LEU A 73 -11.45 8.24 -6.75
CA LEU A 73 -11.88 7.91 -8.11
C LEU A 73 -11.16 6.68 -8.66
N VAL A 74 -10.04 6.26 -8.03
CA VAL A 74 -9.34 5.03 -8.44
C VAL A 74 -10.12 3.78 -8.03
N SER A 75 -10.02 2.74 -8.86
CA SER A 75 -10.63 1.45 -8.58
C SER A 75 -10.07 0.86 -7.28
N ASN A 76 -10.85 0.00 -6.62
CA ASN A 76 -10.36 -0.70 -5.43
C ASN A 76 -9.10 -1.51 -5.75
N ASN A 77 -9.05 -2.17 -6.91
CA ASN A 77 -7.88 -2.95 -7.33
C ASN A 77 -6.62 -2.09 -7.42
N ASP A 78 -6.72 -0.91 -8.03
CA ASP A 78 -5.58 0.01 -8.15
C ASP A 78 -5.15 0.53 -6.79
N TYR A 79 -6.12 0.88 -5.93
CA TYR A 79 -5.84 1.34 -4.57
C TYR A 79 -5.06 0.28 -3.77
N TYR A 80 -5.55 -0.97 -3.72
CA TYR A 80 -4.91 -2.03 -2.92
C TYR A 80 -3.58 -2.45 -3.51
N SER A 81 -3.44 -2.47 -4.84
CA SER A 81 -2.15 -2.73 -5.49
C SER A 81 -1.11 -1.69 -5.08
N ARG A 82 -1.47 -0.40 -5.11
CA ARG A 82 -0.57 0.68 -4.69
C ARG A 82 -0.20 0.57 -3.21
N LEU A 83 -1.18 0.30 -2.35
CA LEU A 83 -0.95 0.15 -0.91
C LEU A 83 -0.01 -1.02 -0.62
N ALA A 84 -0.25 -2.18 -1.23
CA ALA A 84 0.61 -3.36 -1.10
C ALA A 84 2.04 -3.08 -1.60
N TRP A 85 2.17 -2.39 -2.73
CA TRP A 85 3.48 -1.99 -3.25
C TRP A 85 4.21 -1.05 -2.29
N LEU A 86 3.54 -0.02 -1.76
CA LEU A 86 4.09 0.89 -0.75
C LEU A 86 4.54 0.13 0.49
N GLY A 87 3.68 -0.72 1.08
CA GLY A 87 4.05 -1.53 2.24
C GLY A 87 5.25 -2.44 1.97
N SER A 88 5.32 -3.04 0.78
CA SER A 88 6.42 -3.95 0.40
C SER A 88 7.79 -3.27 0.40
N ILE A 89 7.86 -2.01 -0.04
CA ILE A 89 9.10 -1.23 -0.16
C ILE A 89 9.44 -0.49 1.14
N SER A 90 8.44 0.06 1.84
CA SER A 90 8.66 0.91 3.01
C SER A 90 8.73 0.15 4.31
N LYS A 91 8.20 -1.07 4.34
CA LYS A 91 7.94 -1.85 5.56
C LYS A 91 6.98 -1.17 6.54
N PHE A 92 6.35 -0.06 6.15
CA PHE A 92 5.28 0.57 6.89
C PHE A 92 3.96 -0.05 6.45
N TYR A 93 3.45 -0.97 7.28
CA TYR A 93 2.20 -1.68 7.03
C TYR A 93 1.06 -1.05 7.84
N TYR A 94 0.16 -0.35 7.16
CA TYR A 94 -1.10 0.13 7.71
C TYR A 94 -2.18 0.00 6.64
N GLY A 95 -3.39 -0.45 6.95
CA GLY A 95 -4.39 -0.71 5.91
C GLY A 95 -4.57 -2.19 5.61
N ASN A 96 -5.72 -2.54 5.05
CA ASN A 96 -5.89 -3.87 4.49
C ASN A 96 -5.16 -3.92 3.14
N MET A 97 -4.04 -4.64 3.06
CA MET A 97 -3.27 -4.81 1.81
C MET A 97 -3.74 -5.99 0.97
N GLU A 98 -4.62 -6.83 1.53
CA GLU A 98 -5.12 -8.04 0.89
C GLU A 98 -6.49 -7.76 0.28
N ILE A 99 -6.50 -7.49 -1.02
CA ILE A 99 -7.74 -7.31 -1.77
C ILE A 99 -8.66 -8.54 -1.72
N GLU A 100 -8.09 -9.70 -1.42
CA GLU A 100 -8.81 -10.96 -1.41
C GLU A 100 -9.41 -11.33 -0.05
N ASP A 101 -9.15 -10.56 1.00
CA ASP A 101 -9.68 -10.80 2.34
C ASP A 101 -11.21 -10.93 2.28
N ARG A 102 -11.71 -12.08 2.73
CA ARG A 102 -13.15 -12.41 2.72
C ARG A 102 -13.97 -11.39 3.53
N VAL A 103 -13.42 -10.89 4.63
CA VAL A 103 -14.08 -9.88 5.47
C VAL A 103 -14.21 -8.59 4.68
N PHE A 104 -13.14 -8.17 4.02
CA PHE A 104 -13.08 -6.92 3.28
C PHE A 104 -13.89 -6.94 1.99
N LYS A 105 -13.92 -8.07 1.28
CA LYS A 105 -14.78 -8.29 0.09
C LYS A 105 -16.23 -7.93 0.39
N ASN A 106 -16.71 -8.27 1.58
CA ASN A 106 -18.08 -8.05 2.03
C ASN A 106 -18.36 -6.64 2.56
N TYR A 107 -17.36 -5.75 2.63
CA TYR A 107 -17.59 -4.36 3.05
C TYR A 107 -18.45 -3.61 2.01
N SER A 108 -19.38 -2.79 2.51
CA SER A 108 -20.12 -1.85 1.68
C SER A 108 -19.16 -0.85 1.02
N SER A 109 -19.62 -0.19 -0.05
CA SER A 109 -18.83 0.83 -0.74
C SER A 109 -18.46 1.98 0.20
N GLU A 110 -19.36 2.41 1.07
CA GLU A 110 -19.13 3.47 2.06
C GLU A 110 -18.04 3.06 3.05
N ARG A 111 -18.11 1.82 3.56
CA ARG A 111 -17.11 1.31 4.50
C ARG A 111 -15.73 1.16 3.84
N LYS A 112 -15.68 0.74 2.58
CA LYS A 112 -14.43 0.69 1.79
C LYS A 112 -13.83 2.09 1.62
N ILE A 113 -14.64 3.10 1.30
CA ILE A 113 -14.19 4.50 1.20
C ILE A 113 -13.66 5.00 2.54
N LEU A 114 -14.35 4.70 3.64
CA LEU A 114 -13.93 5.08 5.00
C LEU A 114 -12.57 4.48 5.35
N VAL A 115 -12.36 3.18 5.13
CA VAL A 115 -11.07 2.51 5.38
C VAL A 115 -9.97 3.13 4.53
N ARG A 116 -10.25 3.41 3.25
CA ARG A 116 -9.29 4.07 2.34
C ARG A 116 -8.86 5.43 2.86
N LYS A 117 -9.81 6.27 3.30
CA LYS A 117 -9.55 7.60 3.87
C LYS A 117 -8.71 7.51 5.14
N ASN A 118 -9.06 6.62 6.06
CA ASN A 118 -8.29 6.41 7.29
C ASN A 118 -6.86 5.96 7.00
N THR A 119 -6.69 5.00 6.09
CA THR A 119 -5.38 4.51 5.65
C THR A 119 -4.56 5.64 5.02
N ALA A 120 -5.14 6.41 4.09
CA ALA A 120 -4.48 7.55 3.47
C ALA A 120 -4.03 8.60 4.50
N ALA A 121 -4.87 8.89 5.51
CA ALA A 121 -4.53 9.81 6.58
C ALA A 121 -3.30 9.34 7.39
N VAL A 122 -3.21 8.05 7.72
CA VAL A 122 -2.05 7.49 8.43
C VAL A 122 -0.79 7.51 7.58
N TYR A 123 -0.87 7.20 6.28
CA TYR A 123 0.28 7.33 5.39
C TYR A 123 0.76 8.78 5.23
N LYS A 124 -0.15 9.77 5.28
CA LYS A 124 0.24 11.19 5.33
C LYS A 124 1.02 11.53 6.60
N LEU A 125 0.66 10.95 7.75
CA LEU A 125 1.43 11.09 8.99
C LEU A 125 2.82 10.45 8.87
N TYR A 126 2.90 9.23 8.33
CA TYR A 126 4.17 8.56 8.05
C TYR A 126 5.05 9.41 7.12
N LYS A 127 4.51 9.92 6.02
CA LYS A 127 5.21 10.81 5.06
C LYS A 127 5.77 12.07 5.73
N ALA A 128 5.04 12.64 6.70
CA ALA A 128 5.45 13.82 7.44
C ALA A 128 6.40 13.53 8.62
N SER A 129 6.67 12.27 8.92
CA SER A 129 7.53 11.85 10.03
C SER A 129 8.98 11.71 9.61
N SER A 130 9.88 11.65 10.59
CA SER A 130 11.30 11.33 10.35
C SER A 130 11.54 9.86 10.00
N LEU A 131 10.52 9.00 9.97
CA LEU A 131 10.60 7.63 9.44
C LEU A 131 10.48 7.58 7.91
N PHE A 132 10.02 8.66 7.28
CA PHE A 132 9.82 8.65 5.84
C PHE A 132 11.12 8.32 5.11
N MET A 133 11.06 7.33 4.20
CA MET A 133 12.21 6.82 3.42
C MET A 133 13.28 6.09 4.25
N LYS A 134 13.00 5.74 5.51
CA LYS A 134 13.85 4.89 6.36
C LYS A 134 13.31 3.47 6.40
N ASN A 135 14.22 2.51 6.61
CA ASN A 135 13.82 1.15 6.96
C ASN A 135 13.48 1.15 8.45
N VAL A 136 12.30 0.65 8.78
CA VAL A 136 11.85 0.46 10.16
C VAL A 136 11.73 -1.04 10.39
N ASP A 137 12.01 -1.47 11.61
CA ASP A 137 11.71 -2.83 12.00
C ASP A 137 10.22 -3.13 11.76
N LEU A 138 9.96 -4.30 11.18
CA LEU A 138 8.62 -4.65 10.71
C LEU A 138 7.65 -4.82 11.88
N ASP A 139 8.09 -5.39 12.99
CA ASP A 139 7.25 -5.62 14.17
C ASP A 139 6.87 -4.28 14.80
N VAL A 140 7.83 -3.37 14.86
CA VAL A 140 7.62 -2.00 15.36
C VAL A 140 6.62 -1.24 14.49
N ALA A 141 6.76 -1.31 13.17
CA ALA A 141 5.81 -0.67 12.25
C ALA A 141 4.41 -1.31 12.31
N PHE A 142 4.34 -2.63 12.46
CA PHE A 142 3.08 -3.39 12.52
C PHE A 142 2.26 -3.05 13.76
N SER A 143 2.92 -2.72 14.88
CA SER A 143 2.24 -2.30 16.12
C SER A 143 1.34 -1.06 15.93
N ILE A 144 1.65 -0.19 14.96
CA ILE A 144 0.79 0.96 14.63
C ILE A 144 -0.55 0.49 14.04
N GLN A 145 -0.51 -0.50 13.15
CA GLN A 145 -1.73 -1.07 12.59
C GLN A 145 -2.56 -1.77 13.67
N GLU A 146 -1.95 -2.62 14.48
CA GLU A 146 -2.67 -3.38 15.51
C GLU A 146 -3.35 -2.47 16.54
N ASN A 147 -2.66 -1.44 17.00
CA ASN A 147 -3.16 -0.57 18.07
C ASN A 147 -4.17 0.48 17.59
N TYR A 148 -4.10 0.86 16.32
CA TYR A 148 -4.87 1.99 15.79
C TYR A 148 -5.70 1.63 14.54
N TRP A 149 -5.95 0.35 14.26
CA TRP A 149 -6.86 -0.04 13.19
C TRP A 149 -8.27 0.53 13.44
N ASN A 150 -8.87 1.14 12.42
CA ASN A 150 -10.24 1.62 12.48
C ASN A 150 -10.92 1.56 11.11
N ASP A 151 -11.95 0.72 11.02
CA ASP A 151 -12.79 0.54 9.84
C ASP A 151 -14.27 0.89 10.07
N SER A 152 -14.57 1.51 11.23
CA SER A 152 -15.93 1.77 11.71
C SER A 152 -16.29 3.25 11.65
N SER A 153 -15.33 4.15 11.83
CA SER A 153 -15.52 5.61 11.77
C SER A 153 -14.33 6.31 11.10
N LEU A 154 -14.55 7.50 10.53
CA LEU A 154 -13.43 8.34 10.10
C LEU A 154 -12.62 8.80 11.32
N PHE A 155 -11.30 8.85 11.17
CA PHE A 155 -10.46 9.36 12.24
C PHE A 155 -10.76 10.82 12.57
N THR A 156 -10.93 11.08 13.86
CA THR A 156 -10.89 12.42 14.42
C THR A 156 -9.45 12.93 14.49
N SER A 157 -9.28 14.25 14.56
CA SER A 157 -7.97 14.88 14.74
C SER A 157 -7.23 14.33 15.97
N TRP A 158 -7.95 14.05 17.06
CA TRP A 158 -7.36 13.47 18.27
C TRP A 158 -6.83 12.05 18.06
N GLN A 159 -7.55 11.20 17.32
CA GLN A 159 -7.05 9.86 16.96
C GLN A 159 -5.81 9.96 16.07
N LEU A 160 -5.81 10.86 15.08
CA LEU A 160 -4.64 11.09 14.23
C LEU A 160 -3.43 11.59 15.04
N SER A 161 -3.63 12.46 16.04
CA SER A 161 -2.55 12.90 16.92
C SER A 161 -1.93 11.76 17.73
N LYS A 162 -2.74 10.80 18.20
CA LYS A 162 -2.23 9.60 18.88
C LYS A 162 -1.39 8.73 17.95
N ILE A 163 -1.87 8.50 16.74
CA ILE A 163 -1.14 7.72 15.72
C ILE A 163 0.17 8.43 15.37
N LYS A 164 0.12 9.75 15.17
CA LYS A 164 1.31 10.56 14.91
C LYS A 164 2.33 10.42 16.03
N PHE A 165 1.90 10.54 17.28
CA PHE A 165 2.79 10.38 18.43
C PHE A 165 3.46 9.00 18.43
N ALA A 166 2.72 7.93 18.14
CA ALA A 166 3.27 6.58 18.07
C ALA A 166 4.30 6.43 16.93
N ILE A 167 4.00 6.96 15.73
CA ILE A 167 4.94 7.01 14.60
C ILE A 167 6.23 7.78 14.98
N ASP A 168 6.09 8.95 15.60
CA ASP A 168 7.24 9.78 15.99
C ASP A 168 8.10 9.12 17.08
N SER A 169 7.48 8.34 18.00
CA SER A 169 8.19 7.59 19.04
C SER A 169 9.07 6.48 18.46
N ILE A 170 8.59 5.76 17.44
CA ILE A 170 9.37 4.76 16.71
C ILE A 170 10.61 5.42 16.08
N ALA A 171 10.45 6.62 15.56
CA ALA A 171 11.54 7.36 14.94
C ALA A 171 12.68 7.68 15.93
N LYS A 172 12.36 7.91 17.20
CA LYS A 172 13.37 8.16 18.25
C LYS A 172 14.16 6.90 18.57
N ILE A 173 13.49 5.75 18.69
CA ILE A 173 14.14 4.45 18.96
C ILE A 173 15.15 4.12 17.84
N SER A 174 14.78 4.33 16.58
CA SER A 174 15.68 4.09 15.44
C SER A 174 16.96 4.96 15.39
N HIS A 175 17.06 5.98 16.24
CA HIS A 175 18.26 6.82 16.37
C HIS A 175 19.21 6.37 17.50
N GLU A 176 18.75 5.56 18.45
CA GLU A 176 19.54 5.13 19.62
C GLU A 176 20.29 3.81 19.38
N ASP A 177 19.79 2.94 18.49
CA ASP A 177 20.43 1.65 18.16
C ASP A 177 21.59 1.75 17.14
N GLY A 178 21.99 2.97 16.76
CA GLY A 178 23.04 3.24 15.77
C GLY A 178 24.39 3.65 16.34
N SER A 179 24.57 3.63 17.67
CA SER A 179 25.81 4.04 18.34
C SER A 179 26.42 2.92 19.17
N GLU A 180 26.64 1.74 18.58
CA GLU A 180 27.61 0.78 19.13
C GLU A 180 28.49 0.22 18.00
N ASN A 181 29.74 0.69 18.01
CA ASN A 181 30.97 0.20 17.35
C ASN A 181 31.12 0.30 15.82
#